data_AF-A0A484H3U6-F1
#
_entry.id   AF-A0A484H3U6-F1
#
_cell.length_a   1.000
_cell.length_b   1.000
_cell.length_c   1.000
_cell.angle_alpha   90.00
_cell.angle_beta   90.00
_cell.angle_gamma   90.00
#
_symmetry.space_group_name_H-M   'P 1'
#
loop_
_entity.id
_entity.type
_entity.pdbx_description
1 polymer ?
#
loop_
_entity_poly.entity_id
_entity_poly.type
_entity_poly.pdbx_seq_one_letter_code
_entity_poly.pdbx_strand_id
1 'polypeptide(L)'
;MGPSGAAAVAVGLWVLVTVGVAADPEVVEPPRRFLSHYRSLDPRALLAIKALRDRYEEETLSWRPRNCSFRRRRDPPRPSSRALLRQVARGLADAQEVLSSLPSPELFPGVGPTLELLAAAGRDVAACVSAPRPG
;
A
#
# COMPACT_ATOMS: atom_id res chain seq x y z
N MET A 1 27.28 -18.52 55.54
CA MET A 1 26.85 -18.26 54.14
C MET A 1 26.65 -16.76 53.95
N GLY A 2 27.32 -16.18 52.97
CA GLY A 2 27.20 -14.77 52.56
C GLY A 2 28.57 -14.24 52.12
N PRO A 3 28.71 -13.35 51.12
CA PRO A 3 27.71 -12.66 50.30
C PRO A 3 28.04 -12.82 48.79
N SER A 4 27.58 -13.89 48.14
CA SER A 4 27.91 -14.13 46.71
C SER A 4 26.70 -14.03 45.78
N GLY A 5 25.47 -14.03 46.32
CA GLY A 5 24.25 -13.95 45.52
C GLY A 5 23.88 -12.52 45.10
N ALA A 6 23.95 -11.56 46.02
CA ALA A 6 23.50 -10.19 45.76
C ALA A 6 24.38 -9.45 44.74
N ALA A 7 25.70 -9.67 44.78
CA ALA A 7 26.63 -9.08 43.81
C ALA A 7 26.41 -9.65 42.39
N ALA A 8 26.16 -10.96 42.27
CA ALA A 8 25.88 -11.60 40.99
C ALA A 8 24.57 -11.09 40.37
N VAL A 9 23.53 -10.88 41.20
CA VAL A 9 22.27 -10.29 40.75
C VAL A 9 22.47 -8.84 40.32
N ALA A 10 23.23 -8.03 41.08
CA ALA A 10 23.50 -6.65 40.72
C ALA A 10 24.25 -6.52 39.38
N VAL A 11 25.26 -7.36 39.14
CA VAL A 11 25.99 -7.39 37.87
C VAL A 11 25.10 -7.87 36.72
N GLY A 12 24.32 -8.93 36.93
CA GLY A 12 23.38 -9.42 35.91
C GLY A 12 22.32 -8.39 35.53
N LEU A 13 21.81 -7.64 36.51
CA LEU A 13 20.81 -6.59 36.30
C LEU A 13 21.43 -5.36 35.62
N TRP A 14 22.69 -5.02 35.94
CA TRP A 14 23.42 -3.96 35.25
C TRP A 14 23.72 -4.31 33.78
N VAL A 15 24.12 -5.56 33.50
CA VAL A 15 24.31 -6.04 32.13
C VAL A 15 23.00 -6.00 31.34
N LEU A 16 21.89 -6.46 31.92
CA LEU A 16 20.56 -6.36 31.29
C LEU A 16 20.15 -4.90 31.00
N VAL A 17 20.44 -3.96 31.90
CA VAL A 17 20.18 -2.53 31.69
C VAL A 17 21.06 -1.96 30.58
N THR A 18 22.35 -2.31 30.53
CA THR A 18 23.25 -1.82 29.47
C THR A 18 22.95 -2.42 28.09
N VAL A 19 22.52 -3.68 28.02
CA VAL A 19 22.12 -4.32 26.75
C VAL A 19 20.74 -3.83 26.29
N GLY A 20 19.83 -3.51 27.23
CA GLY A 20 18.50 -2.97 26.92
C GLY A 20 18.50 -1.51 26.41
N VAL A 21 19.54 -0.74 26.70
CA VAL A 21 19.68 0.66 26.25
C VAL A 21 20.36 0.78 24.88
N ALA A 22 20.99 -0.29 24.39
CA ALA A 22 21.61 -0.34 23.06
C ALA A 22 20.67 -0.85 21.95
N ALA A 23 19.45 -1.28 22.31
CA ALA A 23 18.38 -1.42 21.35
C ALA A 23 17.78 -0.02 21.11
N ASP A 24 18.49 0.78 20.31
CA ASP A 24 17.84 1.88 19.58
C ASP A 24 16.57 1.29 18.97
N PRO A 25 15.36 1.76 19.33
CA PRO A 25 14.23 1.51 18.47
C PRO A 25 14.61 2.24 17.19
N GLU A 26 15.08 1.50 16.20
CA GLU A 26 15.31 2.01 14.86
C GLU A 26 14.09 2.87 14.54
N VAL A 27 14.26 4.19 14.63
CA VAL A 27 13.21 5.14 14.34
C VAL A 27 13.05 4.94 12.85
N VAL A 28 12.14 4.04 12.48
CA VAL A 28 11.66 3.90 11.12
C VAL A 28 11.12 5.28 10.81
N GLU A 29 11.98 6.10 10.20
CA GLU A 29 11.66 7.42 9.70
C GLU A 29 10.30 7.28 9.03
N PRO A 30 9.26 8.01 9.49
CA PRO A 30 7.94 7.88 8.92
C PRO A 30 8.09 8.01 7.41
N PRO A 31 7.67 7.01 6.61
CA PRO A 31 7.87 7.02 5.18
C PRO A 31 7.47 8.39 4.66
N ARG A 32 8.43 9.09 4.02
CA ARG A 32 8.24 10.48 3.60
C ARG A 32 6.93 10.55 2.81
N ARG A 33 5.91 11.21 3.38
CA ARG A 33 4.53 11.16 2.92
C ARG A 33 4.35 12.06 1.70
N PHE A 34 4.83 11.62 0.54
CA PHE A 34 4.76 12.40 -0.69
C PHE A 34 4.00 11.67 -1.78
N LEU A 35 2.71 11.97 -1.86
CA LEU A 35 1.89 11.57 -3.02
C LEU A 35 2.15 12.45 -4.25
N SER A 36 2.96 13.52 -4.12
CA SER A 36 3.26 14.45 -5.21
C SER A 36 3.92 13.78 -6.40
N HIS A 37 4.69 12.71 -6.18
CA HIS A 37 5.30 11.94 -7.26
C HIS A 37 4.26 11.30 -8.19
N TYR A 38 3.09 10.92 -7.69
CA TYR A 38 2.00 10.38 -8.49
C TYR A 38 1.28 11.44 -9.36
N ARG A 39 1.64 12.72 -9.24
CA ARG A 39 1.12 13.77 -10.14
C ARG A 39 1.54 13.54 -11.60
N SER A 40 2.67 12.88 -11.80
CA SER A 40 3.18 12.48 -13.12
C SER A 40 3.72 11.07 -13.01
N LEU A 41 3.09 10.12 -13.69
CA LEU A 41 3.59 8.76 -13.75
C LEU A 41 4.68 8.62 -14.81
N ASP A 42 5.59 7.68 -14.59
CA ASP A 42 6.62 7.33 -15.57
C ASP A 42 5.96 6.93 -16.91
N PRO A 43 6.43 7.42 -18.07
CA PRO A 43 5.86 7.09 -19.36
C PRO A 43 5.84 5.58 -19.66
N ARG A 44 6.82 4.81 -19.19
CA ARG A 44 6.87 3.36 -19.35
C ARG A 44 5.78 2.68 -18.54
N ALA A 45 5.50 3.17 -17.33
CA ALA A 45 4.39 2.69 -16.52
C ALA A 45 3.05 2.96 -17.22
N LEU A 46 2.87 4.16 -17.81
CA LEU A 46 1.68 4.48 -18.60
C LEU A 46 1.51 3.58 -19.82
N LEU A 47 2.60 3.25 -20.52
CA LEU A 47 2.58 2.31 -21.63
C LEU A 47 2.18 0.89 -21.19
N ALA A 48 2.70 0.41 -20.06
CA ALA A 48 2.32 -0.89 -19.50
C ALA A 48 0.83 -0.94 -19.12
N ILE A 49 0.33 0.10 -18.45
CA ILE A 49 -1.09 0.23 -18.09
C ILE A 49 -1.96 0.26 -19.34
N LYS A 50 -1.53 0.99 -20.38
CA LYS A 50 -2.26 1.07 -21.64
C LYS A 50 -2.31 -0.28 -22.34
N ALA A 51 -1.18 -0.99 -22.43
CA ALA A 51 -1.15 -2.33 -23.03
C ALA A 51 -2.05 -3.31 -22.29
N LEU A 52 -2.01 -3.30 -20.95
CA LEU A 52 -2.89 -4.09 -20.10
C LEU A 52 -4.36 -3.78 -20.38
N ARG A 53 -4.73 -2.50 -20.39
CA ARG A 53 -6.11 -2.06 -20.64
C ARG A 53 -6.58 -2.46 -22.02
N ASP A 54 -5.77 -2.20 -23.06
CA ASP A 54 -6.15 -2.46 -24.44
C ASP A 54 -6.37 -3.98 -24.64
N ARG A 55 -5.55 -4.85 -24.01
CA ARG A 55 -5.77 -6.31 -23.99
C ARG A 55 -7.00 -6.71 -23.18
N TYR A 56 -7.19 -6.13 -22.00
CA TYR A 56 -8.35 -6.41 -21.15
C TYR A 56 -9.67 -6.04 -21.83
N GLU A 57 -9.69 -4.89 -22.53
CA GLU A 57 -10.83 -4.46 -23.34
C GLU A 57 -11.12 -5.45 -24.46
N GLU A 58 -10.10 -5.89 -25.21
CA GLU A 58 -10.23 -6.92 -26.25
C GLU A 58 -10.86 -8.22 -25.70
N GLU A 59 -10.39 -8.70 -24.55
CA GLU A 59 -10.97 -9.88 -23.91
C GLU A 59 -12.40 -9.63 -23.43
N THR A 60 -12.71 -8.44 -22.90
CA THR A 60 -14.07 -8.11 -22.45
C THR A 60 -15.09 -8.07 -23.59
N LEU A 61 -14.67 -7.80 -24.84
CA LEU A 61 -15.56 -7.88 -26.01
C LEU A 61 -16.07 -9.31 -26.25
N SER A 62 -15.26 -10.32 -25.89
CA SER A 62 -15.65 -11.73 -26.01
C SER A 62 -16.56 -12.19 -24.86
N TRP A 63 -16.65 -11.41 -23.78
CA TRP A 63 -17.44 -11.77 -22.61
C TRP A 63 -18.92 -11.53 -22.90
N ARG A 64 -19.77 -12.52 -22.57
CA ARG A 64 -21.23 -12.29 -22.55
C ARG A 64 -21.56 -11.15 -21.58
N PRO A 65 -22.69 -10.42 -21.80
CA PRO A 65 -23.15 -9.40 -20.87
C PRO A 65 -23.16 -9.96 -19.45
N ARG A 66 -22.24 -9.49 -18.61
CA ARG A 66 -22.26 -9.81 -17.19
C ARG A 66 -23.33 -8.91 -16.58
N ASN A 67 -24.17 -9.47 -15.71
CA ASN A 67 -25.20 -8.75 -14.94
C ASN A 67 -24.56 -7.83 -13.87
N CYS A 68 -23.57 -7.04 -14.25
CA CYS A 68 -23.04 -5.98 -13.41
C CYS A 68 -24.09 -4.88 -13.36
N SER A 69 -24.76 -4.72 -12.23
CA SER A 69 -25.58 -3.55 -11.97
C SER A 69 -24.65 -2.36 -11.69
N PHE A 70 -24.01 -1.86 -12.75
CA PHE A 70 -23.11 -0.72 -12.66
C PHE A 70 -23.95 0.54 -12.41
N ARG A 71 -24.28 0.78 -11.15
CA ARG A 71 -24.84 2.06 -10.72
C ARG A 71 -23.71 3.07 -10.88
N ARG A 72 -23.78 3.95 -11.90
CA ARG A 72 -23.00 5.19 -11.86
C ARG A 72 -23.32 5.84 -10.51
N ARG A 73 -22.34 5.81 -9.60
CA ARG A 73 -22.49 6.42 -8.28
C ARG A 73 -22.76 7.89 -8.55
N ARG A 74 -23.93 8.37 -8.14
CA ARG A 74 -24.29 9.80 -8.20
C ARG A 74 -23.14 10.55 -7.54
N ASP A 75 -22.59 11.57 -8.19
CA ASP A 75 -21.45 12.31 -7.65
C ASP A 75 -21.77 12.71 -6.21
N PRO A 76 -21.11 12.08 -5.21
CA PRO A 76 -21.36 12.45 -3.83
C PRO A 76 -20.87 13.89 -3.62
N PRO A 77 -21.38 14.61 -2.61
CA PRO A 77 -20.81 15.91 -2.24
C PRO A 77 -19.29 15.78 -2.08
N ARG A 78 -18.55 16.80 -2.53
CA ARG A 78 -17.07 16.78 -2.57
C ARG A 78 -16.55 16.22 -1.25
N PRO A 79 -15.91 15.03 -1.26
CA PRO A 79 -15.45 14.41 -0.04
C PRO A 79 -14.36 15.28 0.60
N SER A 80 -14.26 15.24 1.93
CA SER A 80 -13.07 15.77 2.61
C SER A 80 -11.80 15.10 2.05
N SER A 81 -10.67 15.78 2.09
CA SER A 81 -9.39 15.25 1.58
C SER A 81 -9.07 13.84 2.09
N ARG A 82 -9.33 13.57 3.39
CA ARG A 82 -9.11 12.24 3.99
C ARG A 82 -10.14 11.20 3.54
N ALA A 83 -11.39 11.60 3.29
CA ALA A 83 -12.40 10.69 2.73
C ALA A 83 -12.08 10.34 1.26
N LEU A 84 -11.54 11.29 0.50
CA LEU A 84 -11.04 11.04 -0.86
C LEU A 84 -9.90 10.04 -0.86
N LEU A 85 -8.89 10.21 0.01
CA LEU A 85 -7.79 9.26 0.13
C LEU A 85 -8.26 7.85 0.51
N ARG A 86 -9.25 7.72 1.40
CA ARG A 86 -9.88 6.43 1.72
C ARG A 86 -10.57 5.80 0.52
N GLN A 87 -11.24 6.59 -0.30
CA GLN A 87 -11.88 6.10 -1.53
C GLN A 87 -10.84 5.63 -2.55
N VAL A 88 -9.76 6.39 -2.73
CA VAL A 88 -8.65 6.00 -3.61
C VAL A 88 -7.99 4.71 -3.12
N ALA A 89 -7.71 4.58 -1.82
CA ALA A 89 -7.11 3.37 -1.26
C ALA A 89 -7.97 2.12 -1.55
N ARG A 90 -9.30 2.23 -1.41
CA ARG A 90 -10.23 1.15 -1.76
C ARG A 90 -10.20 0.84 -3.25
N GLY A 91 -10.27 1.86 -4.10
CA GLY A 91 -10.21 1.65 -5.55
C GLY A 91 -8.92 0.99 -6.03
N LEU A 92 -7.78 1.31 -5.39
CA LEU A 92 -6.50 0.66 -5.68
C LEU A 92 -6.50 -0.81 -5.24
N ALA A 93 -7.05 -1.12 -4.07
CA ALA A 93 -7.18 -2.48 -3.58
C ALA A 93 -8.13 -3.32 -4.45
N ASP A 94 -9.31 -2.80 -4.77
CA ASP A 94 -10.30 -3.44 -5.63
C ASP A 94 -9.69 -3.73 -7.02
N ALA A 95 -8.95 -2.77 -7.60
CA ALA A 95 -8.28 -2.97 -8.88
C ALA A 95 -7.19 -4.05 -8.81
N GLN A 96 -6.39 -4.07 -7.73
CA GLN A 96 -5.37 -5.08 -7.54
C GLN A 96 -5.98 -6.49 -7.39
N GLU A 97 -7.06 -6.61 -6.62
CA GLU A 97 -7.80 -7.86 -6.44
C GLU A 97 -8.36 -8.37 -7.78
N VAL A 98 -9.04 -7.50 -8.53
CA VAL A 98 -9.60 -7.87 -9.84
C VAL A 98 -8.50 -8.32 -10.80
N LEU A 99 -7.42 -7.56 -10.93
CA LEU A 99 -6.33 -7.88 -11.86
C LEU A 99 -5.55 -9.14 -11.47
N SER A 100 -5.34 -9.39 -10.18
CA SER A 100 -4.69 -10.61 -9.68
C SER A 100 -5.59 -11.85 -9.79
N SER A 101 -6.92 -11.67 -9.78
CA SER A 101 -7.91 -12.73 -9.94
C SER A 101 -8.19 -13.12 -11.40
N LEU A 102 -7.55 -12.47 -12.38
CA LEU A 102 -7.79 -12.75 -13.78
C LEU A 102 -7.40 -14.19 -14.13
N PRO A 103 -8.14 -14.88 -15.02
CA PRO A 103 -7.71 -16.15 -15.56
C PRO A 103 -6.39 -15.96 -16.33
N SER A 104 -5.29 -16.54 -15.84
CA SER A 104 -3.95 -16.42 -16.43
C SER A 104 -3.45 -14.96 -16.56
N PRO A 105 -3.18 -14.28 -15.43
CA PRO A 105 -2.78 -12.87 -15.44
C PRO A 105 -1.51 -12.65 -16.27
N GLU A 106 -0.59 -13.62 -16.29
CA GLU A 106 0.66 -13.58 -17.06
C GLU A 106 0.48 -13.38 -18.57
N LEU A 107 -0.72 -13.64 -19.12
CA LEU A 107 -1.04 -13.41 -20.52
C LEU A 107 -1.34 -11.94 -20.83
N PHE A 108 -1.58 -11.12 -19.80
CA PHE A 108 -1.87 -9.71 -19.96
C PHE A 108 -0.55 -8.90 -19.95
N PRO A 109 -0.22 -8.23 -21.06
CA PRO A 109 1.01 -7.46 -21.15
C PRO A 109 0.98 -6.31 -20.13
N GLY A 110 2.07 -6.16 -19.37
CA GLY A 110 2.18 -5.08 -18.38
C GLY A 110 1.40 -5.30 -17.09
N VAL A 111 0.80 -6.47 -16.85
CA VAL A 111 0.07 -6.76 -15.60
C VAL A 111 0.98 -6.66 -14.37
N GLY A 112 2.18 -7.24 -14.42
CA GLY A 112 3.13 -7.26 -13.30
C GLY A 112 3.53 -5.85 -12.86
N PRO A 113 4.10 -5.03 -13.75
CA PRO A 113 4.41 -3.63 -13.45
C PRO A 113 3.21 -2.82 -12.96
N THR A 114 2.01 -3.10 -13.49
CA THR A 114 0.78 -2.43 -13.04
C THR A 114 0.40 -2.82 -11.62
N LEU A 115 0.46 -4.12 -11.29
CA LEU A 115 0.17 -4.62 -9.93
C LEU A 115 1.17 -4.08 -8.91
N GLU A 116 2.46 -3.99 -9.27
CA GLU A 116 3.49 -3.38 -8.42
C GLU A 116 3.21 -1.89 -8.16
N LEU A 117 2.85 -1.14 -9.20
CA LEU A 117 2.49 0.27 -9.08
C LEU A 117 1.24 0.46 -8.20
N LEU A 118 0.19 -0.34 -8.40
CA LEU A 118 -1.02 -0.30 -7.59
C LEU A 118 -0.71 -0.63 -6.11
N ALA A 119 0.15 -1.62 -5.86
CA ALA A 119 0.59 -1.98 -4.51
C ALA A 119 1.37 -0.85 -3.83
N ALA A 120 2.30 -0.23 -4.55
CA ALA A 120 3.09 0.90 -4.06
C ALA A 120 2.21 2.10 -3.74
N ALA A 121 1.37 2.52 -4.68
CA ALA A 121 0.43 3.61 -4.49
C ALA A 121 -0.55 3.33 -3.34
N GLY A 122 -1.01 2.08 -3.21
CA GLY A 122 -1.90 1.65 -2.12
C GLY A 122 -1.25 1.84 -0.75
N ARG A 123 0.01 1.42 -0.59
CA ARG A 123 0.78 1.61 0.65
C ARG A 123 0.97 3.10 0.97
N ASP A 124 1.34 3.91 -0.01
CA ASP A 124 1.60 5.34 0.19
C ASP A 124 0.33 6.11 0.56
N VAL A 125 -0.80 5.80 -0.09
CA VAL A 125 -2.10 6.38 0.22
C VAL A 125 -2.56 5.93 1.61
N ALA A 126 -2.40 4.66 1.96
CA ALA A 126 -2.74 4.14 3.29
C ALA A 126 -1.92 4.84 4.41
N ALA A 127 -0.63 5.06 4.19
CA ALA A 127 0.22 5.82 5.11
C ALA A 127 -0.30 7.26 5.31
N CYS A 128 -0.79 7.90 4.25
CA CYS A 128 -1.40 9.23 4.35
C CYS A 128 -2.79 9.22 5.02
N VAL A 129 -3.57 8.15 4.86
CA VAL A 129 -4.90 7.99 5.50
C VAL A 129 -4.77 7.76 6.99
N SER A 130 -3.75 7.03 7.45
CA SER A 130 -3.53 6.71 8.87
C SER A 130 -2.82 7.83 9.64
N ALA A 131 -2.26 8.82 8.93
CA ALA A 131 -1.54 9.93 9.53
C ALA A 131 -2.43 10.80 10.46
N PRO A 132 -1.89 11.27 11.60
CA PRO A 132 -2.54 12.35 12.37
C PRO A 132 -2.60 13.62 11.51
N ARG A 133 -3.62 14.45 11.74
CA ARG A 133 -3.71 15.75 11.03
C ARG A 133 -2.48 16.59 11.42
N PRO A 134 -1.81 17.26 10.47
CA PRO A 134 -0.92 18.34 10.84
C PRO A 134 -1.77 19.43 11.52
N GLY A 135 -1.35 19.81 12.73
CA GLY A 135 -1.94 20.91 13.50
C GLY A 135 -1.54 22.26 12.94
#